data_AF-A0AB34PD59-F1
#
_entry.id   AF-A0AB34PD59-F1
#
_cell.length_a   1.000
_cell.length_b   1.000
_cell.length_c   1.000
_cell.angle_alpha   90.00
_cell.angle_beta   90.00
_cell.angle_gamma   90.00
#
_symmetry.space_group_name_H-M   'P 1'
#
loop_
_entity.id
_entity.type
_entity.pdbx_description
1 polymer ?
#
loop_
_entity_poly.entity_id
_entity_poly.type
_entity_poly.pdbx_seq_one_letter_code
_entity_poly.pdbx_strand_id
1 'polypeptide(L)'
;MIDVTSKMEAFRKAACHNWNNYLMPGENVLRLDVEQSFEIIERELLRCLVLGDMGEAADLYRSKIIECLAIRVDGNLSETQAYESAKNPDGNTHWNEVDLADLDTSYDFRFYDFFDWNHYGLINYELVRAIDIVSGKRFLIPTNICKFNLLKH
;
A
#
# COMPACT_ATOMS: atom_id res chain seq x y z
N MET A 1 18.09 2.42 9.22
CA MET A 1 16.82 1.84 8.74
C MET A 1 16.07 1.30 9.96
N ILE A 2 14.82 1.68 10.17
CA ILE A 2 14.00 1.19 11.29
C ILE A 2 12.93 0.27 10.73
N ASP A 3 12.87 -0.98 11.19
CA ASP A 3 11.76 -1.86 10.86
C ASP A 3 10.45 -1.34 11.49
N VAL A 4 9.46 -1.10 10.64
CA VAL A 4 8.12 -0.62 11.02
C VAL A 4 7.02 -1.57 10.55
N THR A 5 7.36 -2.82 10.21
CA THR A 5 6.41 -3.82 9.69
C THR A 5 5.21 -4.01 10.61
N SER A 6 5.44 -4.15 11.93
CA SER A 6 4.36 -4.28 12.91
C SER A 6 3.48 -3.04 13.03
N LYS A 7 4.06 -1.85 12.86
CA LYS A 7 3.33 -0.57 12.84
C LYS A 7 2.49 -0.42 11.58
N MET A 8 3.02 -0.83 10.43
CA MET A 8 2.29 -0.85 9.16
C MET A 8 1.11 -1.82 9.23
N GLU A 9 1.30 -2.98 9.85
CA GLU A 9 0.21 -3.94 10.09
C GLU A 9 -0.87 -3.37 11.04
N ALA A 10 -0.46 -2.65 12.08
CA ALA A 10 -1.38 -1.96 12.97
C ALA A 10 -2.16 -0.85 12.25
N PHE A 11 -1.48 -0.04 11.43
CA PHE A 11 -2.09 0.97 10.56
C PHE A 11 -3.12 0.33 9.62
N ARG A 12 -2.74 -0.73 8.90
CA ARG A 12 -3.61 -1.47 7.98
C ARG A 12 -4.88 -1.95 8.68
N LYS A 13 -4.74 -2.64 9.82
CA LYS A 13 -5.88 -3.15 10.60
C LYS A 13 -6.77 -2.03 11.12
N ALA A 14 -6.18 -0.93 11.60
CA ALA A 14 -6.94 0.22 12.09
C ALA A 14 -7.75 0.87 10.95
N ALA A 15 -7.15 1.03 9.77
CA ALA A 15 -7.83 1.55 8.58
C ALA A 15 -8.99 0.64 8.14
N CYS A 16 -8.74 -0.67 7.96
CA CYS A 16 -9.80 -1.63 7.61
C CYS A 16 -10.92 -1.65 8.65
N HIS A 17 -10.57 -1.64 9.94
CA HIS A 17 -11.57 -1.62 11.01
C HIS A 17 -12.41 -0.34 10.98
N ASN A 18 -11.79 0.82 10.75
CA ASN A 18 -12.48 2.10 10.70
C ASN A 18 -13.51 2.11 9.55
N TRP A 19 -13.07 1.74 8.35
CA TRP A 19 -13.94 1.65 7.17
C TRP A 19 -15.08 0.65 7.39
N ASN A 20 -14.75 -0.61 7.67
CA ASN A 20 -15.71 -1.71 7.67
C ASN A 20 -16.78 -1.59 8.77
N ASN A 21 -16.49 -0.91 9.89
CA ASN A 21 -17.41 -0.87 11.04
C ASN A 21 -18.11 0.48 11.22
N TYR A 22 -17.51 1.59 10.77
CA TYR A 22 -18.03 2.93 11.09
C TYR A 22 -18.35 3.79 9.88
N LEU A 23 -17.66 3.58 8.75
CA LEU A 23 -17.79 4.47 7.60
C LEU A 23 -18.49 3.82 6.41
N MET A 24 -18.39 2.50 6.24
CA MET A 24 -19.00 1.76 5.13
C MET A 24 -20.50 2.08 5.00
N PRO A 25 -20.93 2.81 3.95
CA PRO A 25 -22.32 3.23 3.79
C PRO A 25 -23.25 2.10 3.33
N GLY A 26 -22.69 0.93 3.00
CA GLY A 26 -23.36 -0.22 2.41
C GLY A 26 -22.61 -0.68 1.15
N GLU A 27 -22.67 -1.98 0.83
CA GLU A 27 -22.01 -2.50 -0.36
C GLU A 27 -22.53 -1.84 -1.64
N ASN A 28 -21.60 -1.39 -2.50
CA ASN A 28 -21.87 -0.68 -3.74
C ASN A 28 -22.59 0.67 -3.57
N VAL A 29 -22.59 1.24 -2.36
CA VAL A 29 -23.11 2.59 -2.10
C VAL A 29 -21.95 3.58 -2.13
N LEU A 30 -21.97 4.49 -3.11
CA LEU A 30 -20.94 5.52 -3.23
C LEU A 30 -21.34 6.79 -2.45
N ARG A 31 -20.50 7.18 -1.49
CA ARG A 31 -20.62 8.45 -0.75
C ARG A 31 -19.28 9.17 -0.69
N LEU A 32 -19.10 10.11 -1.61
CA LEU A 32 -17.83 10.85 -1.77
C LEU A 32 -17.40 11.61 -0.51
N ASP A 33 -18.36 12.12 0.27
CA ASP A 33 -18.10 12.81 1.54
C ASP A 33 -17.51 11.87 2.61
N VAL A 34 -17.98 10.63 2.63
CA VAL A 34 -17.49 9.58 3.51
C VAL A 34 -16.11 9.10 3.07
N GLU A 35 -15.89 8.90 1.77
CA GLU A 35 -14.57 8.53 1.22
C GLU A 35 -13.51 9.59 1.55
N GLN A 36 -13.80 10.87 1.31
CA GLN A 36 -12.90 11.96 1.67
C GLN A 36 -12.59 11.99 3.18
N SER A 37 -13.60 11.75 4.01
CA SER A 37 -13.42 11.67 5.46
C SER A 37 -12.52 10.49 5.84
N PHE A 38 -12.71 9.33 5.18
CA PHE A 38 -11.88 8.15 5.40
C PHE A 38 -10.43 8.37 4.98
N GLU A 39 -10.18 9.00 3.82
CA GLU A 39 -8.83 9.31 3.36
C GLU A 39 -8.07 10.22 4.35
N ILE A 40 -8.76 11.20 4.94
CA ILE A 40 -8.18 12.06 5.99
C ILE A 40 -7.82 11.20 7.22
N ILE A 41 -8.72 10.32 7.66
CA ILE A 41 -8.50 9.45 8.80
C ILE A 41 -7.31 8.51 8.55
N GLU A 42 -7.25 7.84 7.39
CA GLU A 42 -6.14 6.95 7.04
C GLU A 42 -4.80 7.67 7.02
N ARG A 43 -4.76 8.86 6.43
CA ARG A 43 -3.55 9.70 6.41
C ARG A 43 -3.06 10.01 7.83
N GLU A 44 -3.97 10.40 8.72
CA GLU A 44 -3.60 10.71 10.10
C GLU A 44 -3.22 9.45 10.91
N LEU A 45 -3.84 8.30 10.62
CA LEU A 45 -3.41 7.01 11.19
C LEU A 45 -1.98 6.67 10.77
N LEU A 46 -1.64 6.82 9.48
CA LEU A 46 -0.28 6.60 8.98
C LEU A 46 0.72 7.55 9.65
N ARG A 47 0.37 8.84 9.75
CA ARG A 47 1.16 9.89 10.41
C ARG A 47 1.51 9.49 11.84
N CYS A 48 0.50 9.12 12.62
CA CYS A 48 0.64 8.86 14.06
C CYS A 48 1.28 7.51 14.37
N LEU A 49 0.88 6.45 13.64
CA LEU A 49 1.27 5.07 13.99
C LEU A 49 2.62 4.68 13.42
N VAL A 50 2.94 5.14 12.21
CA VAL A 50 4.09 4.66 11.44
C VAL A 50 5.20 5.69 11.41
N LEU A 51 4.90 6.88 10.89
CA LEU A 51 5.91 7.86 10.47
C LEU A 51 6.55 8.62 11.64
N GLY A 52 5.82 8.85 12.73
CA GLY A 52 6.35 9.53 13.93
C GLY A 52 6.93 10.91 13.58
N ASP A 53 8.22 11.11 13.83
CA ASP A 53 8.93 12.37 13.54
C ASP A 53 8.94 12.73 12.05
N MET A 54 8.72 11.77 11.14
CA MET A 54 8.59 11.98 9.70
C MET A 54 7.13 12.15 9.26
N GLY A 55 6.25 12.57 10.17
CA GLY A 55 4.79 12.63 9.96
C GLY A 55 4.34 13.43 8.75
N GLU A 56 5.09 14.45 8.32
CA GLU A 56 4.79 15.24 7.11
C GLU A 56 4.75 14.38 5.83
N ALA A 57 5.49 13.26 5.79
CA ALA A 57 5.46 12.36 4.65
C ALA A 57 4.10 11.67 4.46
N ALA A 58 3.21 11.70 5.46
CA ALA A 58 1.84 11.20 5.35
C ALA A 58 1.03 11.95 4.28
N ASP A 59 1.34 13.23 4.01
CA ASP A 59 0.61 14.04 3.03
C ASP A 59 0.81 13.54 1.59
N LEU A 60 1.78 12.65 1.37
CA LEU A 60 2.00 11.96 0.10
C LEU A 60 1.14 10.70 -0.06
N TYR A 61 0.51 10.19 1.00
CA TYR A 61 -0.28 8.95 0.96
C TYR A 61 -1.35 9.00 -0.15
N ARG A 62 -1.40 7.95 -0.98
CA ARG A 62 -2.27 7.82 -2.17
C ARG A 62 -2.09 8.86 -3.29
N SER A 63 -1.25 9.87 -3.12
CA SER A 63 -0.96 10.88 -4.14
C SER A 63 0.41 10.68 -4.80
N LYS A 64 1.40 10.23 -4.01
CA LYS A 64 2.79 10.00 -4.42
C LYS A 64 3.42 8.89 -3.58
N ILE A 65 4.64 8.50 -3.95
CA ILE A 65 5.44 7.59 -3.12
C ILE A 65 5.86 8.27 -1.82
N ILE A 66 5.89 7.49 -0.75
CA ILE A 66 6.44 7.90 0.54
C ILE A 66 7.92 7.50 0.55
N GLU A 67 8.78 8.42 0.14
CA GLU A 67 10.23 8.17 -0.10
C GLU A 67 10.96 7.57 1.10
N CYS A 68 10.54 7.93 2.32
CA CYS A 68 11.16 7.42 3.54
C CYS A 68 10.66 6.02 3.94
N LEU A 69 9.64 5.47 3.27
CA LEU A 69 9.02 4.18 3.60
C LEU A 69 9.35 3.14 2.54
N ALA A 70 10.42 2.40 2.78
CA ALA A 70 10.92 1.35 1.91
C ALA A 70 10.20 0.02 2.17
N ILE A 71 10.02 -0.76 1.11
CA ILE A 71 9.45 -2.11 1.15
C ILE A 71 10.52 -3.10 0.73
N ARG A 72 10.63 -4.20 1.47
CA ARG A 72 11.39 -5.40 1.08
C ARG A 72 10.43 -6.57 0.96
N VAL A 73 10.61 -7.39 -0.05
CA VAL A 73 9.76 -8.55 -0.32
C VAL A 73 10.48 -9.81 0.16
N ASP A 74 9.81 -10.64 0.96
CA ASP A 74 10.35 -11.95 1.33
C ASP A 74 10.04 -12.96 0.21
N GLY A 75 10.99 -13.17 -0.70
CA GLY A 75 10.82 -14.04 -1.87
C GLY A 75 10.71 -15.54 -1.54
N ASN A 76 10.88 -15.96 -0.29
CA ASN A 76 10.86 -17.37 0.10
C ASN A 76 9.44 -17.95 0.27
N LEU A 77 8.40 -17.14 0.16
CA LEU A 77 7.00 -17.54 0.36
C LEU A 77 6.32 -17.82 -0.99
N SER A 78 6.60 -19.01 -1.55
CA SER A 78 6.27 -19.41 -2.93
C SER A 78 4.79 -19.51 -3.31
N GLU A 79 3.86 -19.32 -2.38
CA GLU A 79 2.42 -19.52 -2.62
C GLU A 79 1.66 -18.23 -2.93
N THR A 80 2.33 -17.08 -2.97
CA THR A 80 1.67 -15.77 -3.12
C THR A 80 1.99 -15.13 -4.47
N GLN A 81 0.99 -14.60 -5.15
CA GLN A 81 1.18 -13.95 -6.44
C GLN A 81 1.39 -12.44 -6.26
N ALA A 82 2.40 -11.89 -6.92
CA ALA A 82 2.57 -10.45 -7.07
C ALA A 82 2.33 -10.05 -8.52
N TYR A 83 2.07 -8.76 -8.74
CA TYR A 83 1.77 -8.24 -10.06
C TYR A 83 2.59 -6.99 -10.38
N GLU A 84 3.05 -6.87 -11.62
CA GLU A 84 3.70 -5.70 -12.18
C GLU A 84 2.76 -4.96 -13.13
N SER A 85 2.76 -3.63 -13.06
CA SER A 85 1.99 -2.80 -13.97
C SER A 85 2.59 -2.80 -15.37
N ALA A 86 1.76 -3.02 -16.38
CA ALA A 86 2.10 -2.82 -17.78
C ALA A 86 1.05 -1.95 -18.47
N LYS A 87 1.47 -1.23 -19.52
CA LYS A 87 0.58 -0.39 -20.31
C LYS A 87 0.22 -1.10 -21.60
N ASN A 88 -1.07 -1.16 -21.89
CA ASN A 88 -1.56 -1.58 -23.19
C ASN A 88 -1.36 -0.47 -24.24
N PRO A 89 -1.41 -0.82 -25.55
CA PRO A 89 -1.37 0.16 -26.63
C PRO A 89 -2.49 1.21 -26.58
N ASP A 90 -3.62 0.89 -25.94
CA ASP A 90 -4.75 1.79 -25.71
C ASP A 90 -4.56 2.77 -24.52
N GLY A 91 -3.43 2.65 -23.80
CA GLY A 91 -3.11 3.46 -22.63
C GLY A 91 -3.63 2.91 -21.30
N ASN A 92 -4.41 1.83 -21.30
CA ASN A 92 -4.90 1.21 -20.08
C ASN A 92 -3.78 0.47 -19.34
N THR A 93 -3.82 0.52 -18.00
CA THR A 93 -2.91 -0.26 -17.16
C THR A 93 -3.51 -1.62 -16.90
N HIS A 94 -2.73 -2.68 -17.12
CA HIS A 94 -3.04 -4.03 -16.68
C HIS A 94 -1.93 -4.54 -15.74
N TRP A 95 -2.21 -5.66 -15.09
CA TRP A 95 -1.36 -6.26 -14.06
C TRP A 95 -0.90 -7.63 -14.54
N ASN A 96 0.40 -7.79 -14.76
CA ASN A 96 1.01 -9.06 -15.15
C ASN A 96 1.56 -9.75 -13.92
N GLU A 97 1.29 -11.04 -13.77
CA GLU A 97 1.88 -11.84 -12.70
C GLU A 97 3.40 -11.88 -12.85
N VAL A 98 4.10 -11.77 -11.72
CA VAL A 98 5.56 -11.81 -11.64
C VAL A 98 6.02 -12.80 -10.58
N ASP A 99 7.18 -13.40 -10.80
CA ASP A 99 7.79 -14.31 -9.83
C ASP A 99 8.29 -13.51 -8.62
N LEU A 100 7.96 -13.99 -7.41
CA LEU A 100 8.39 -13.38 -6.16
C LEU A 100 9.92 -13.40 -5.99
N ALA A 101 10.60 -14.41 -6.56
CA ALA A 101 12.05 -14.51 -6.48
C ALA A 101 12.75 -13.33 -7.16
N ASP A 102 12.16 -12.80 -8.24
CA ASP A 102 12.68 -11.64 -8.95
C ASP A 102 12.51 -10.34 -8.15
N LEU A 103 11.51 -10.29 -7.26
CA LEU A 103 11.17 -9.09 -6.48
C LEU A 103 12.11 -8.81 -5.31
N ASP A 104 12.68 -9.84 -4.69
CA ASP A 104 13.55 -9.71 -3.50
C ASP A 104 14.87 -8.98 -3.81
N THR A 105 15.42 -9.17 -5.01
CA THR A 105 16.80 -8.75 -5.33
C THR A 105 16.92 -7.62 -6.36
N SER A 106 15.87 -7.37 -7.15
CA SER A 106 16.01 -6.55 -8.36
C SER A 106 15.46 -5.13 -8.25
N TYR A 107 14.69 -4.81 -7.20
CA TYR A 107 13.91 -3.58 -7.14
C TYR A 107 14.11 -2.83 -5.84
N ASP A 108 14.01 -1.49 -5.91
CA ASP A 108 14.03 -0.64 -4.73
C ASP A 108 12.65 -0.01 -4.52
N PHE A 109 11.82 -0.71 -3.74
CA PHE A 109 10.42 -0.37 -3.59
C PHE A 109 10.17 0.74 -2.56
N ARG A 110 9.29 1.66 -2.91
CA ARG A 110 8.67 2.63 -1.99
C ARG A 110 7.18 2.40 -1.88
N PHE A 111 6.66 2.61 -0.68
CA PHE A 111 5.24 2.50 -0.40
C PHE A 111 4.45 3.63 -1.04
N TYR A 112 3.32 3.29 -1.67
CA TYR A 112 2.37 4.25 -2.22
C TYR A 112 1.05 4.20 -1.44
N ASP A 113 0.39 3.04 -1.42
CA ASP A 113 -0.82 2.79 -0.63
C ASP A 113 -1.01 1.28 -0.35
N PHE A 114 -2.05 0.98 0.42
CA PHE A 114 -2.65 -0.34 0.37
C PHE A 114 -3.74 -0.36 -0.71
N PHE A 115 -3.85 -1.49 -1.39
CA PHE A 115 -4.75 -1.68 -2.51
C PHE A 115 -5.78 -2.75 -2.22
N ASP A 116 -6.99 -2.51 -2.71
CA ASP A 116 -8.11 -3.43 -2.70
C ASP A 116 -8.80 -3.42 -4.05
N TRP A 117 -9.20 -4.59 -4.54
CA TRP A 117 -9.90 -4.70 -5.83
C TRP A 117 -11.32 -4.14 -5.78
N ASN A 118 -11.94 -4.18 -4.61
CA ASN A 118 -13.29 -3.66 -4.39
C ASN A 118 -13.28 -2.54 -3.35
N HIS A 119 -13.12 -1.30 -3.81
CA HIS A 119 -13.11 -0.13 -2.94
C HIS A 119 -14.51 0.24 -2.38
N TYR A 120 -15.58 -0.26 -3.00
CA TYR A 120 -16.97 0.09 -2.64
C TYR A 120 -17.64 -0.98 -1.76
N GLY A 121 -16.85 -1.79 -1.09
CA GLY A 121 -17.29 -2.81 -0.15
C GLY A 121 -16.32 -2.93 1.02
N LEU A 122 -16.41 -4.04 1.73
CA LEU A 122 -15.47 -4.33 2.81
C LEU A 122 -14.04 -4.37 2.27
N ILE A 123 -13.14 -3.68 2.95
CA ILE A 123 -11.71 -3.66 2.60
C ILE A 123 -10.93 -4.59 3.52
N ASN A 124 -9.92 -5.25 2.97
CA ASN A 124 -9.00 -6.13 3.68
C ASN A 124 -7.53 -5.71 3.50
N TYR A 125 -7.24 -4.88 2.51
CA TYR A 125 -5.90 -4.44 2.14
C TYR A 125 -4.92 -5.59 2.01
N GLU A 126 -5.29 -6.63 1.26
CA GLU A 126 -4.44 -7.78 1.03
C GLU A 126 -3.18 -7.43 0.23
N LEU A 127 -3.22 -6.37 -0.57
CA LEU A 127 -2.12 -5.95 -1.45
C LEU A 127 -1.54 -4.60 -1.03
N VAL A 128 -0.22 -4.48 -1.18
CA VAL A 128 0.53 -3.23 -1.12
C VAL A 128 0.76 -2.75 -2.54
N ARG A 129 0.42 -1.51 -2.82
CA ARG A 129 0.90 -0.86 -4.03
C ARG A 129 2.27 -0.26 -3.76
N ALA A 130 3.28 -0.83 -4.38
CA ALA A 130 4.66 -0.36 -4.33
C ALA A 130 5.05 0.28 -5.66
N ILE A 131 6.04 1.16 -5.64
CA ILE A 131 6.68 1.70 -6.83
C ILE A 131 8.17 1.43 -6.74
N ASP A 132 8.74 0.84 -7.78
CA ASP A 132 10.19 0.76 -7.92
C ASP A 132 10.74 2.13 -8.34
N ILE A 133 11.64 2.69 -7.54
CA ILE A 133 12.16 4.04 -7.79
C ILE A 133 13.08 4.12 -9.02
N VAL A 134 13.61 2.98 -9.49
CA VAL A 134 14.52 2.95 -10.64
C VAL A 134 13.73 2.99 -11.95
N SER A 135 12.75 2.11 -12.10
CA SER A 135 11.93 2.00 -13.32
C SER A 135 10.67 2.87 -13.30
N GLY A 136 10.22 3.29 -12.13
CA GLY A 136 8.94 3.98 -11.93
C GLY A 136 7.71 3.07 -12.11
N LYS A 137 7.91 1.77 -12.30
CA LYS A 137 6.82 0.80 -12.44
C LYS A 137 6.12 0.56 -11.11
N ARG A 138 4.82 0.26 -11.18
CA ARG A 138 3.99 -0.06 -10.02
C ARG A 138 3.88 -1.57 -9.86
N PHE A 139 3.78 -1.99 -8.61
CA PHE A 139 3.64 -3.39 -8.24
C PHE A 139 2.51 -3.54 -7.24
N LEU A 140 1.76 -4.63 -7.34
CA LEU A 140 0.84 -5.09 -6.31
C LEU A 140 1.47 -6.30 -5.63
N ILE A 141 1.85 -6.14 -4.37
CA ILE A 141 2.61 -7.14 -3.63
C ILE A 141 1.78 -7.57 -2.42
N PRO A 142 1.59 -8.87 -2.18
CA PRO A 142 0.88 -9.35 -1.00
C PRO A 142 1.46 -8.78 0.31
N THR A 143 0.57 -8.29 1.17
CA THR A 143 0.97 -7.64 2.43
C THR A 143 1.74 -8.57 3.36
N ASN A 144 1.38 -9.85 3.40
CA ASN A 144 2.00 -10.87 4.23
C ASN A 144 3.48 -11.15 3.91
N ILE A 145 3.94 -10.81 2.71
CA ILE A 145 5.34 -10.98 2.29
C ILE A 145 6.13 -9.66 2.31
N CYS A 146 5.49 -8.54 2.68
CA CYS A 146 6.13 -7.23 2.74
C CYS A 146 6.74 -6.94 4.11
N LYS A 147 8.01 -6.54 4.12
CA LYS A 147 8.70 -5.95 5.28
C LYS A 147 8.89 -4.46 5.06
N PHE A 148 8.45 -3.65 6.01
CA PHE A 148 8.44 -2.19 5.89
C PHE A 148 9.53 -1.56 6.73
N ASN A 149 10.21 -0.57 6.16
CA ASN A 149 11.36 0.04 6.78
C ASN A 149 11.35 1.56 6.60
N LEU A 150 11.57 2.30 7.68
CA LEU A 150 11.84 3.73 7.61
C LEU A 150 13.31 3.99 7.33
N LEU A 151 13.56 4.73 6.27
CA LEU A 151 14.86 5.30 5.92
C LEU A 151 15.02 6.59 6.72
N LYS A 152 15.97 6.62 7.66
CA LYS A 152 16.37 7.89 8.29
C LYS A 152 17.31 8.61 7.33
N HIS A 153 17.03 9.89 7.07
CA HIS A 153 18.00 10.80 6.47
C HIS A 153 19.14 11.10 7.45
#